data_AF-A0A4D4N3X4-F1
#
_entry.id   AF-A0A4D4N3X4-F1
#
_cell.length_a   1.000
_cell.length_b   1.000
_cell.length_c   1.000
_cell.angle_alpha   90.00
_cell.angle_beta   90.00
_cell.angle_gamma   90.00
#
_symmetry.space_group_name_H-M   'P 1'
#
loop_
_entity.id
_entity.type
_entity.pdbx_description
1 polymer ?
#
loop_
_entity_poly.entity_id
_entity_poly.type
_entity_poly.pdbx_seq_one_letter_code
_entity_poly.pdbx_strand_id
1 'polypeptide(L)'
;MLGILNFVLDTARARDIVRRIMAAVPSGSHLVLTHPTTDAGLGGEGNVAAMKFWNDNATPPITARSREEVAAFFDGLDLIPPGIVSCSRWRSDSTADVLPQFGVVAVKP
;
A
#
# COMPACT_ATOMS: atom_id res chain seq x y z
N MET A 1 -2.26 8.45 -1.70
CA MET A 1 -1.99 7.56 -2.85
C MET A 1 -2.90 6.35 -2.74
N LEU A 2 -4.10 6.40 -3.33
CA LEU A 2 -5.10 5.35 -3.18
C LEU A 2 -5.21 4.59 -4.49
N GLY A 3 -4.78 3.32 -4.51
CA GLY A 3 -4.87 2.46 -5.71
C GLY A 3 -4.05 2.92 -6.93
N ILE A 4 -3.03 3.75 -6.74
CA ILE A 4 -2.20 4.28 -7.84
C ILE A 4 -0.76 3.77 -7.85
N LEU A 5 -0.18 3.49 -6.68
CA LEU A 5 1.24 3.12 -6.57
C LEU A 5 1.52 1.69 -7.10
N ASN A 6 0.50 0.85 -7.23
CA ASN A 6 0.57 -0.49 -7.82
C ASN A 6 0.86 -0.48 -9.32
N PHE A 7 0.68 0.64 -10.02
CA PHE A 7 1.06 0.78 -11.42
C PHE A 7 2.55 1.07 -11.63
N VAL A 8 3.28 1.40 -10.57
CA VAL A 8 4.75 1.47 -10.60
C VAL A 8 5.27 0.10 -10.23
N LEU A 9 5.69 -0.71 -11.20
CA LEU A 9 6.04 -2.11 -10.97
C LEU A 9 7.31 -2.27 -10.12
N ASP A 10 8.32 -1.45 -10.38
CA ASP A 10 9.58 -1.47 -9.64
C ASP A 10 9.38 -0.91 -8.22
N THR A 11 9.61 -1.74 -7.19
CA THR A 11 9.45 -1.37 -5.78
C THR A 11 10.42 -0.26 -5.34
N ALA A 12 11.67 -0.27 -5.80
CA ALA A 12 12.64 0.76 -5.45
C ALA A 12 12.23 2.12 -6.03
N ARG A 13 11.78 2.13 -7.29
CA ARG A 13 11.24 3.34 -7.95
C ARG A 13 9.96 3.84 -7.26
N ALA A 14 9.06 2.95 -6.89
CA ALA A 14 7.85 3.30 -6.14
C ALA A 14 8.19 3.97 -4.81
N ARG A 15 9.17 3.42 -4.08
CA ARG A 15 9.69 4.00 -2.84
C ARG A 15 10.30 5.38 -3.06
N ASP A 16 11.10 5.55 -4.10
CA ASP A 16 11.72 6.84 -4.43
C ASP A 16 10.69 7.91 -4.79
N ILE A 17 9.60 7.55 -5.47
CA ILE A 17 8.48 8.46 -5.76
C ILE A 17 7.86 8.94 -4.45
N VAL A 18 7.52 8.01 -3.55
CA VAL A 18 6.94 8.35 -2.24
C VAL A 18 7.88 9.27 -1.45
N ARG A 19 9.17 8.94 -1.39
CA ARG A 19 10.19 9.74 -0.72
C ARG A 19 10.28 11.16 -1.27
N ARG A 20 10.28 11.32 -2.60
CA ARG A 20 10.35 12.65 -3.24
C ARG A 20 9.12 13.49 -2.95
N ILE A 21 7.93 12.89 -2.99
CA ILE A 21 6.68 13.57 -2.62
C ILE A 21 6.74 14.01 -1.16
N MET A 22 7.11 13.12 -0.24
CA MET A 22 7.18 13.43 1.19
C MET A 22 8.30 14.43 1.54
N ALA A 23 9.39 14.49 0.76
CA ALA A 23 10.42 15.49 0.92
C ALA A 23 9.93 16.91 0.59
N ALA A 24 9.01 17.04 -0.38
CA ALA A 24 8.51 18.33 -0.87
C ALA A 24 7.44 18.99 0.02
N VAL A 25 6.77 18.20 0.87
CA VAL A 25 5.71 18.69 1.78
C VAL A 25 6.29 19.06 3.16
N PRO A 26 5.71 20.00 3.92
CA PRO A 26 6.22 20.37 5.25
C PRO A 26 5.96 19.28 6.30
N SER A 27 6.64 19.38 7.45
CA SER A 27 6.33 18.60 8.66
C SER A 27 4.86 18.73 9.06
N GLY A 28 4.27 17.67 9.61
CA GLY A 28 2.84 17.52 9.87
C GLY A 28 2.00 17.07 8.67
N SER A 29 2.59 16.99 7.47
CA SER A 29 1.92 16.41 6.29
C SER A 29 1.70 14.91 6.44
N HIS A 30 0.70 14.37 5.74
CA HIS A 30 0.33 12.95 5.87
C HIS A 30 0.57 12.17 4.58
N LEU A 31 1.02 10.92 4.73
CA LEU A 31 0.98 9.91 3.68
C LEU A 31 -0.16 8.94 3.98
N VAL A 32 -1.14 8.87 3.08
CA VAL A 32 -2.19 7.86 3.09
C VAL A 32 -1.98 6.92 1.92
N LEU A 33 -1.89 5.62 2.16
CA LEU A 33 -1.69 4.61 1.11
C LEU A 33 -2.72 3.49 1.23
N THR A 34 -3.28 3.09 0.09
CA THR A 34 -3.84 1.74 -0.07
C THR A 34 -3.04 0.97 -1.10
N HIS A 35 -2.77 -0.30 -0.83
CA HIS A 35 -1.95 -1.13 -1.71
C HIS A 35 -2.37 -2.61 -1.70
N PRO A 36 -2.59 -3.23 -2.86
CA PRO A 36 -2.81 -4.68 -2.92
C PRO A 36 -1.58 -5.42 -2.39
N THR A 37 -1.81 -6.52 -1.68
CA THR A 37 -0.75 -7.25 -0.98
C THR A 37 -0.74 -8.74 -1.30
N THR A 38 0.44 -9.34 -1.19
CA THR A 38 0.65 -10.80 -1.24
C THR A 38 0.67 -11.42 0.17
N ASP A 39 0.38 -10.65 1.23
CA ASP A 39 0.31 -11.13 2.62
C ASP A 39 -0.78 -12.21 2.78
N ALA A 40 -0.34 -13.45 3.06
CA ALA A 40 -1.22 -14.61 3.22
C ALA A 40 -2.20 -14.44 4.39
N GLY A 41 -1.85 -13.69 5.43
CA GLY A 41 -2.73 -13.40 6.56
C GLY A 41 -3.95 -12.56 6.18
N LEU A 42 -3.93 -11.91 5.01
CA LEU A 42 -5.05 -11.15 4.44
C LEU A 42 -5.64 -11.81 3.18
N GLY A 43 -5.26 -13.05 2.86
CA GLY A 43 -5.69 -13.73 1.63
C GLY A 43 -4.95 -13.27 0.37
N GLY A 44 -3.74 -12.73 0.51
CA GLY A 44 -2.95 -12.15 -0.58
C GLY A 44 -2.55 -13.11 -1.70
N GLU A 45 -2.63 -14.43 -1.49
CA GLU A 45 -2.39 -15.43 -2.53
C GLU A 45 -3.32 -15.24 -3.74
N GLY A 46 -4.58 -14.84 -3.51
CA GLY A 46 -5.54 -14.53 -4.58
C GLY A 46 -5.09 -13.38 -5.48
N ASN A 47 -4.35 -12.40 -4.94
CA ASN A 47 -3.83 -11.28 -5.73
C ASN A 47 -2.75 -11.73 -6.72
N VAL A 48 -1.95 -12.75 -6.42
CA VAL A 48 -0.92 -13.23 -7.33
C VAL A 48 -1.54 -13.71 -8.64
N ALA A 49 -2.59 -14.55 -8.55
CA ALA A 49 -3.32 -15.03 -9.71
C ALA A 49 -4.09 -13.90 -10.41
N ALA A 50 -4.77 -13.04 -9.65
CA ALA A 50 -5.55 -11.93 -10.21
C ALA A 50 -4.67 -10.94 -10.98
N MET A 51 -3.48 -10.63 -10.48
CA MET A 51 -2.55 -9.71 -11.13
C MET A 51 -1.86 -10.34 -12.33
N LYS A 52 -1.54 -11.63 -12.27
CA LYS A 52 -1.08 -12.34 -13.47
C LYS A 52 -2.12 -12.23 -14.57
N PHE A 53 -3.39 -12.53 -14.26
CA PHE A 53 -4.49 -12.40 -15.21
C PHE A 53 -4.63 -10.96 -15.74
N TRP A 54 -4.60 -9.95 -14.86
CA TRP A 54 -4.66 -8.55 -15.28
C TRP A 54 -3.51 -8.20 -16.22
N ASN A 55 -2.27 -8.51 -15.85
CA ASN A 55 -1.09 -8.13 -16.63
C ASN A 55 -1.02 -8.82 -17.99
N ASP A 56 -1.61 -10.02 -18.12
CA ASP A 56 -1.72 -10.73 -19.39
C ASP A 56 -2.82 -10.15 -20.30
N ASN A 57 -3.84 -9.48 -19.74
CA ASN A 57 -5.08 -9.13 -20.46
C ASN A 57 -5.45 -7.64 -20.46
N ALA A 58 -4.79 -6.80 -19.67
CA ALA A 58 -5.14 -5.40 -19.47
C ALA A 58 -3.91 -4.49 -19.35
N THR A 59 -4.11 -3.21 -19.64
CA THR A 59 -3.10 -2.17 -19.48
C THR A 59 -3.65 -0.98 -18.70
N PRO A 60 -2.84 -0.33 -17.84
CA PRO A 60 -1.44 -0.63 -17.54
C PRO A 60 -1.26 -1.80 -16.55
N PRO A 61 -0.09 -2.47 -16.53
CA PRO A 61 0.18 -3.56 -15.60
C PRO A 61 0.22 -3.09 -14.15
N ILE A 62 -0.04 -4.02 -13.23
CA ILE A 62 -0.07 -3.78 -11.78
C ILE A 62 0.80 -4.79 -11.02
N THR A 63 1.23 -4.39 -9.83
CA THR A 63 1.92 -5.27 -8.87
C THR A 63 1.32 -5.16 -7.47
N ALA A 64 1.38 -6.26 -6.72
CA ALA A 64 1.13 -6.34 -5.28
C ALA A 64 2.48 -6.44 -4.60
N ARG A 65 2.51 -6.06 -3.33
CA ARG A 65 3.74 -6.05 -2.54
C ARG A 65 3.54 -6.75 -1.21
N SER A 66 4.64 -7.21 -0.64
CA SER A 66 4.65 -7.75 0.71
C SER A 66 4.39 -6.66 1.75
N ARG A 67 4.16 -7.07 2.99
CA ARG A 67 4.05 -6.15 4.13
C ARG A 67 5.32 -5.32 4.31
N GLU A 68 6.47 -5.95 4.20
CA GLU A 68 7.79 -5.35 4.39
C GLU A 68 8.07 -4.30 3.31
N GLU A 69 7.76 -4.63 2.04
CA GLU A 69 7.89 -3.68 0.93
C GLU A 69 6.98 -2.46 1.09
N VAL A 70 5.73 -2.66 1.53
CA VAL A 70 4.80 -1.55 1.79
C VAL A 70 5.26 -0.73 2.99
N ALA A 71 5.76 -1.36 4.05
CA ALA A 71 6.30 -0.66 5.21
C ALA A 71 7.47 0.26 4.84
N ALA A 72 8.34 -0.17 3.93
CA ALA A 72 9.50 0.61 3.48
C ALA A 72 9.14 1.94 2.76
N PHE A 73 7.89 2.10 2.29
CA PHE A 73 7.41 3.37 1.77
C PHE A 73 7.21 4.44 2.85
N PHE A 74 7.15 4.03 4.12
CA PHE A 74 6.93 4.89 5.27
C PHE A 74 8.19 5.17 6.08
N ASP A 75 9.37 4.75 5.60
CA ASP A 75 10.63 4.99 6.29
C ASP A 75 10.84 6.51 6.57
N GLY A 76 11.05 6.85 7.83
CA GLY A 76 11.18 8.24 8.30
C GLY A 76 9.86 8.96 8.54
N LEU A 77 8.73 8.26 8.49
CA LEU A 77 7.40 8.76 8.88
C LEU A 77 6.90 8.03 10.14
N ASP A 78 6.04 8.69 10.90
CA ASP A 78 5.42 8.11 12.07
C ASP A 78 4.09 7.46 11.69
N LEU A 79 4.00 6.13 11.78
CA LEU A 79 2.76 5.40 11.50
C LEU A 79 1.68 5.75 12.53
N ILE A 80 0.50 6.10 12.03
CA ILE A 80 -0.67 6.39 12.87
C ILE A 80 -1.40 5.08 13.17
N PRO A 81 -1.76 4.79 14.44
CA PRO A 81 -2.52 3.60 14.80
C PRO A 81 -3.82 3.46 13.99
N PRO A 82 -4.14 2.25 13.47
CA PRO A 82 -3.56 0.96 13.83
C PRO A 82 -2.29 0.54 13.05
N GLY A 83 -1.69 1.43 12.27
CA GLY A 83 -0.53 1.11 11.43
C GLY A 83 -0.93 0.41 10.13
N ILE A 84 -0.26 -0.69 9.79
CA ILE A 84 -0.46 -1.43 8.52
C ILE A 84 -1.45 -2.58 8.73
N VAL A 85 -2.69 -2.39 8.29
CA VAL A 85 -3.78 -3.38 8.40
C VAL A 85 -4.53 -3.51 7.08
N SER A 86 -5.45 -4.47 6.96
CA SER A 86 -6.43 -4.48 5.86
C SER A 86 -7.14 -3.13 5.79
N CYS A 87 -7.32 -2.56 4.59
CA CYS A 87 -8.02 -1.30 4.42
C CYS A 87 -9.47 -1.35 4.97
N SER A 88 -10.12 -2.52 4.93
CA SER A 88 -11.46 -2.73 5.52
C SER A 88 -11.48 -2.61 7.05
N ARG A 89 -10.32 -2.70 7.71
CA ARG A 89 -10.15 -2.65 9.17
C ARG A 89 -9.54 -1.35 9.67
N TRP A 90 -9.22 -0.41 8.79
CA TRP A 90 -8.59 0.85 9.20
C TRP A 90 -9.62 1.76 9.89
N ARG A 91 -9.57 1.81 11.24
CA ARG A 91 -10.50 2.57 12.11
C ARG A 91 -11.98 2.42 11.71
N SER A 92 -12.34 1.21 11.35
CA SER A 92 -13.70 0.85 10.96
C SER A 92 -14.36 0.09 12.10
N ASP A 93 -15.58 0.47 12.47
CA ASP A 93 -16.43 -0.28 13.40
C ASP A 93 -17.09 -1.51 12.73
N SER A 94 -16.84 -1.70 11.43
CA SER A 94 -17.40 -2.79 10.64
C SER A 94 -16.74 -4.13 10.98
N THR A 95 -17.56 -5.18 11.02
CA THR A 95 -17.12 -6.57 11.06
C THR A 95 -16.71 -7.12 9.70
N ALA A 96 -16.78 -6.31 8.63
CA ALA A 96 -16.47 -6.70 7.26
C ALA A 96 -15.18 -7.48 7.12
N ASP A 97 -15.18 -8.45 6.23
CA ASP A 97 -14.04 -9.35 6.03
C ASP A 97 -12.74 -8.59 5.70
N VAL A 98 -11.62 -9.23 6.06
CA VAL A 98 -10.31 -8.72 5.67
C VAL A 98 -10.18 -8.81 4.15
N LEU A 99 -9.59 -7.78 3.57
CA LEU A 99 -9.30 -7.72 2.14
C LEU A 99 -7.79 -7.84 1.95
N PRO A 100 -7.32 -8.45 0.85
CA PRO A 100 -5.90 -8.51 0.51
C PRO A 100 -5.40 -7.16 -0.03
N GLN A 101 -5.68 -6.08 0.70
CA GLN A 101 -5.26 -4.72 0.41
C GLN A 101 -4.96 -4.01 1.73
N PHE A 102 -3.75 -3.48 1.86
CA PHE A 102 -3.40 -2.67 3.02
C PHE A 102 -4.05 -1.29 2.96
N GLY A 103 -4.38 -0.75 4.14
CA GLY A 103 -4.62 0.66 4.39
C GLY A 103 -3.65 1.14 5.48
N VAL A 104 -2.96 2.25 5.22
CA VAL A 104 -1.93 2.80 6.10
C VAL A 104 -1.98 4.33 6.07
N VAL A 105 -1.79 4.94 7.23
CA VAL A 105 -1.61 6.39 7.37
C VAL A 105 -0.37 6.66 8.21
N ALA A 106 0.43 7.62 7.79
CA ALA A 106 1.57 8.12 8.55
C ALA A 106 1.64 9.65 8.48
N VAL A 107 2.25 10.24 9.50
CA VAL A 107 2.56 11.67 9.55
C VAL A 107 4.05 11.88 9.35
N LYS A 108 4.42 12.92 8.61
CA LYS A 108 5.80 13.40 8.51
C LYS A 108 6.13 14.18 9.78
N PRO A 109 7.18 13.78 10.53
CA PRO A 109 7.65 14.52 11.69
C PRO A 109 7.99 15.99 11.36
#